data_AF-A0ABD6SWR1-F1
#
_entry.id   AF-A0ABD6SWR1-F1
#
_cell.length_a   1.000
_cell.length_b   1.000
_cell.length_c   1.000
_cell.angle_alpha   90.00
_cell.angle_beta   90.00
_cell.angle_gamma   90.00
#
_symmetry.space_group_name_H-M   'P 1'
#
loop_
_entity.id
_entity.type
_entity.pdbx_description
1 polymer ?
#
loop_
_entity_poly.entity_id
_entity_poly.type
_entity_poly.pdbx_seq_one_letter_code
_entity_poly.pdbx_strand_id
1 'polypeptide(L)'
;MSKKRSPVSFEEKKQKVEALTKKMEKSIEGYFRSPGDLKEYLSFMEKFHRYSPSNIALIQSQFEGSRAVGSFSFWKEKGFTVQKGEKGIQILVPNRTTAKFKDKTGTWKPVAKASEEEKKQIESKNVEVKPGRLYFSIGYVFDVSQTNAKAEDLPRIFPNRWLEGS
;
A
#
# COMPACT_ATOMS: atom_id res chain seq x y z
N MET A 1 -20.19 -22.83 12.06
CA MET A 1 -19.99 -23.02 10.60
C MET A 1 -19.23 -21.82 10.05
N SER A 2 -17.97 -21.99 9.63
CA SER A 2 -17.18 -20.90 9.04
C SER A 2 -17.61 -20.71 7.58
N LYS A 3 -18.30 -19.61 7.26
CA LYS A 3 -18.62 -19.26 5.86
C LYS A 3 -17.29 -18.98 5.14
N LYS A 4 -16.81 -19.91 4.30
CA LYS A 4 -15.72 -19.65 3.34
C LYS A 4 -16.17 -18.47 2.46
N ARG A 5 -15.56 -17.31 2.63
CA ARG A 5 -15.80 -16.14 1.76
C ARG A 5 -15.38 -16.51 0.34
N SER A 6 -16.29 -16.33 -0.61
CA SER A 6 -16.00 -16.44 -2.04
C SER A 6 -14.90 -15.45 -2.43
N PRO A 7 -14.02 -15.81 -3.39
CA PRO A 7 -12.98 -14.90 -3.85
C PRO A 7 -13.61 -13.67 -4.51
N VAL A 8 -13.23 -12.49 -4.02
CA VAL A 8 -13.67 -11.18 -4.56
C VAL A 8 -13.24 -11.09 -6.03
N SER A 9 -14.18 -10.71 -6.90
CA SER A 9 -13.96 -10.62 -8.35
C SER A 9 -12.98 -9.49 -8.70
N PHE A 10 -12.46 -9.51 -9.94
CA PHE A 10 -11.60 -8.42 -10.42
C PHE A 10 -12.35 -7.07 -10.41
N GLU A 11 -13.60 -7.06 -10.85
CA GLU A 11 -14.40 -5.84 -10.91
C GLU A 11 -14.70 -5.29 -9.52
N GLU A 12 -15.00 -6.15 -8.55
CA GLU A 12 -15.19 -5.73 -7.16
C GLU A 12 -13.91 -5.15 -6.54
N LYS A 13 -12.73 -5.71 -6.87
CA LYS A 13 -11.45 -5.15 -6.41
C LYS A 13 -11.20 -3.78 -7.03
N LYS A 14 -11.47 -3.63 -8.32
CA LYS A 14 -11.35 -2.36 -9.04
C LYS A 14 -12.27 -1.30 -8.43
N GLN A 15 -13.55 -1.61 -8.22
CA GLN A 15 -14.51 -0.71 -7.57
C GLN A 15 -14.07 -0.28 -6.17
N LYS A 16 -13.50 -1.20 -5.38
CA LYS A 16 -12.98 -0.85 -4.05
C LYS A 16 -11.80 0.11 -4.12
N VAL A 17 -10.87 -0.12 -5.05
CA VAL A 17 -9.73 0.80 -5.26
C VAL A 17 -10.26 2.18 -5.70
N GLU A 18 -11.17 2.24 -6.66
CA GLU A 18 -11.78 3.50 -7.11
C GLU A 18 -12.52 4.24 -5.97
N ALA A 19 -13.27 3.53 -5.14
CA ALA A 19 -13.95 4.12 -3.99
C ALA A 19 -12.95 4.68 -2.97
N LEU A 20 -11.85 3.97 -2.70
CA LEU A 20 -10.79 4.45 -1.81
C LEU A 20 -10.09 5.69 -2.38
N THR A 21 -9.81 5.70 -3.68
CA THR A 21 -9.24 6.87 -4.37
C THR A 21 -10.16 8.08 -4.28
N LYS A 22 -11.47 7.92 -4.50
CA LYS A 22 -12.44 9.03 -4.33
C LYS A 22 -12.49 9.56 -2.90
N LYS A 23 -12.41 8.67 -1.89
CA LYS A 23 -12.34 9.08 -0.48
C LYS A 23 -11.06 9.87 -0.19
N MET A 24 -9.93 9.45 -0.76
CA MET A 24 -8.66 10.15 -0.66
C MET A 24 -8.75 11.55 -1.27
N GLU A 25 -9.24 11.67 -2.51
CA GLU A 25 -9.42 12.96 -3.20
C GLU A 25 -10.26 13.94 -2.37
N LYS A 26 -11.42 13.49 -1.87
CA LYS A 26 -12.28 14.29 -1.00
C LYS A 26 -11.59 14.75 0.29
N SER A 27 -10.75 13.90 0.88
CA SER A 27 -10.00 14.24 2.10
C SER A 27 -8.96 15.31 1.80
N ILE A 28 -8.23 15.16 0.69
CA ILE A 28 -7.24 16.13 0.22
C ILE A 28 -7.92 17.48 -0.04
N GLU A 29 -9.03 17.52 -0.78
CA GLU A 29 -9.80 18.75 -1.00
C GLU A 29 -10.23 19.43 0.30
N GLY A 30 -10.60 18.64 1.31
CA GLY A 30 -10.94 19.13 2.65
C GLY A 30 -9.81 19.92 3.30
N TYR A 31 -8.57 19.47 3.16
CA TYR A 31 -7.40 20.12 3.76
C TYR A 31 -7.04 21.48 3.14
N PHE A 32 -7.60 21.83 1.98
CA PHE A 32 -7.37 23.12 1.32
C PHE A 32 -8.49 24.15 1.54
N ARG A 33 -9.48 23.85 2.41
CA ARG A 33 -10.61 24.75 2.66
C ARG A 33 -10.25 25.95 3.54
N SER A 34 -9.28 25.79 4.44
CA SER A 34 -8.80 26.86 5.31
C SER A 34 -7.32 26.70 5.65
N PRO A 35 -6.64 27.78 6.08
CA PRO A 35 -5.28 27.69 6.61
C PRO A 35 -5.15 26.75 7.83
N GLY A 36 -6.22 26.62 8.62
CA GLY A 36 -6.27 25.71 9.77
C GLY A 36 -6.22 24.25 9.34
N ASP A 37 -7.10 23.86 8.39
CA ASP A 37 -7.16 22.49 7.87
C ASP A 37 -5.82 22.08 7.22
N LEU A 38 -5.21 23.00 6.47
CA LEU A 38 -3.90 22.76 5.85
C LEU A 38 -2.81 22.58 6.90
N LYS A 39 -2.81 23.42 7.94
CA LYS A 39 -1.84 23.31 9.04
C LYS A 39 -1.96 21.95 9.73
N GLU A 40 -3.17 21.50 10.03
CA GLU A 40 -3.42 20.19 10.64
C GLU A 40 -2.93 19.04 9.76
N TYR A 41 -3.17 19.10 8.45
CA TYR A 41 -2.68 18.12 7.50
C TYR A 41 -1.15 18.09 7.43
N LEU A 42 -0.49 19.25 7.38
CA LEU A 42 0.98 19.34 7.36
C LEU A 42 1.61 18.81 8.65
N SER A 43 1.05 19.19 9.82
CA SER A 43 1.49 18.65 11.12
C SER A 43 1.27 17.14 11.23
N PHE A 44 0.27 16.60 10.54
CA PHE A 44 0.09 15.15 10.46
C PHE A 44 1.08 14.51 9.49
N MET A 45 1.35 15.12 8.33
CA MET A 45 2.30 14.64 7.33
C MET A 45 3.72 14.53 7.88
N GLU A 46 4.12 15.47 8.72
CA GLU A 46 5.41 15.47 9.41
C GLU A 46 5.69 14.15 10.17
N LYS A 47 4.64 13.47 10.65
CA LYS A 47 4.74 12.21 11.40
C LYS A 47 5.13 11.01 10.52
N PHE A 48 5.03 11.08 9.19
CA PHE A 48 5.07 9.93 8.28
C PHE A 48 6.03 10.10 7.09
N HIS A 49 7.35 10.12 7.32
CA HIS A 49 8.36 10.31 6.27
C HIS A 49 8.47 9.21 5.18
N ARG A 50 7.74 8.08 5.32
CA ARG A 50 7.81 6.92 4.39
C ARG A 50 6.53 6.65 3.61
N TYR A 51 5.52 7.52 3.74
CA TYR A 51 4.26 7.38 3.00
C TYR A 51 4.07 8.54 2.02
N SER A 52 3.40 8.27 0.90
CA SER A 52 2.99 9.32 -0.03
C SER A 52 1.94 10.24 0.64
N PRO A 53 1.83 11.52 0.23
CA PRO A 53 0.79 12.43 0.71
C PRO A 53 -0.62 11.84 0.59
N SER A 54 -0.87 11.12 -0.50
CA SER A 54 -2.08 10.32 -0.74
C SER A 54 -2.38 9.31 0.37
N ASN A 55 -1.39 8.48 0.74
CA ASN A 55 -1.58 7.50 1.81
C ASN A 55 -1.65 8.16 3.19
N ILE A 56 -0.96 9.28 3.40
CA ILE A 56 -1.06 10.07 4.64
C ILE A 56 -2.49 10.61 4.82
N ALA A 57 -3.08 11.19 3.77
CA ALA A 57 -4.48 11.64 3.77
C ALA A 57 -5.46 10.49 4.05
N LEU A 58 -5.22 9.33 3.45
CA LEU A 58 -6.02 8.13 3.73
C LEU A 58 -5.91 7.70 5.20
N ILE A 59 -4.71 7.72 5.79
CA ILE A 59 -4.52 7.35 7.19
C ILE A 59 -5.24 8.35 8.10
N GLN A 60 -5.01 9.66 7.92
CA GLN A 60 -5.64 10.69 8.74
C GLN A 60 -7.17 10.65 8.69
N SER A 61 -7.76 10.51 7.49
CA SER A 61 -9.22 10.46 7.32
C SER A 61 -9.90 9.20 7.86
N GLN A 62 -9.13 8.16 8.17
CA GLN A 62 -9.63 6.89 8.70
C GLN A 62 -9.33 6.70 10.18
N PHE A 63 -8.22 7.25 10.65
CA PHE A 63 -7.73 7.12 12.01
C PHE A 63 -7.07 8.43 12.44
N GLU A 64 -7.90 9.35 12.92
CA GLU A 64 -7.44 10.62 13.43
C GLU A 64 -6.50 10.39 14.63
N GLY A 65 -5.39 11.12 14.66
CA GLY A 65 -4.41 10.99 15.75
C GLY A 65 -3.46 9.80 15.64
N SER A 66 -3.44 9.07 14.51
CA SER A 66 -2.45 8.00 14.30
C SER A 66 -1.03 8.54 14.50
N ARG A 67 -0.23 7.80 15.25
CA ARG A 67 1.13 8.15 15.58
C ARG A 67 2.03 7.36 14.68
N ALA A 68 2.10 6.05 14.81
CA ALA A 68 3.06 5.23 14.08
C ALA A 68 2.34 4.05 13.45
N VAL A 69 2.44 3.91 12.13
CA VAL A 69 1.68 2.90 11.38
C VAL A 69 2.61 1.92 10.70
N GLY A 70 2.17 0.66 10.68
CA GLY A 70 2.87 -0.43 10.01
C GLY A 70 1.90 -1.49 9.51
N SER A 71 2.32 -2.29 8.53
CA SER A 71 1.53 -3.46 8.14
C SER A 71 1.49 -4.49 9.28
N PHE A 72 0.54 -5.42 9.21
CA PHE A 72 0.49 -6.53 10.18
C PHE A 72 1.83 -7.29 10.23
N SER A 73 2.43 -7.58 9.07
CA SER A 73 3.72 -8.26 8.98
C SER A 73 4.86 -7.43 9.56
N PHE A 74 4.84 -6.11 9.38
CA PHE A 74 5.83 -5.21 9.97
C PHE A 74 5.81 -5.30 11.50
N TRP A 75 4.63 -5.20 12.12
CA TRP A 75 4.51 -5.32 13.58
C TRP A 75 4.98 -6.69 14.07
N LYS A 76 4.57 -7.76 13.37
CA LYS A 76 5.00 -9.13 13.69
C LYS A 76 6.51 -9.31 13.62
N GLU A 77 7.15 -8.79 12.57
CA GLU A 77 8.62 -8.84 12.41
C GLU A 77 9.34 -8.10 13.55
N LYS A 78 8.72 -7.05 14.10
CA LYS A 78 9.26 -6.29 15.24
C LYS A 78 8.96 -6.89 16.61
N GLY A 79 8.27 -8.02 16.67
CA GLY A 79 7.92 -8.74 17.89
C GLY A 79 6.57 -8.33 18.50
N PHE A 80 5.76 -7.57 17.77
CA PHE A 80 4.47 -7.06 18.23
C PHE A 80 3.31 -7.68 17.46
N THR A 81 2.13 -7.69 18.07
CA THR A 81 0.92 -8.26 17.49
C THR A 81 -0.18 -7.22 17.49
N VAL A 82 -0.92 -7.14 16.38
CA VAL A 82 -2.15 -6.36 16.28
C VAL A 82 -3.21 -6.98 17.17
N GLN A 83 -3.87 -6.18 18.00
CA GLN A 83 -4.88 -6.65 18.94
C GLN A 83 -6.09 -7.25 18.21
N LYS A 84 -6.71 -8.26 18.83
CA LYS A 84 -7.83 -8.96 18.21
C LYS A 84 -9.04 -8.02 18.08
N GLY A 85 -9.58 -7.91 16.87
CA GLY A 85 -10.76 -7.10 16.57
C GLY A 85 -10.45 -5.74 15.96
N GLU A 86 -9.18 -5.34 15.94
CA GLU A 86 -8.73 -4.10 15.32
C GLU A 86 -9.00 -4.05 13.82
N LYS A 87 -9.44 -2.88 13.35
CA LYS A 87 -9.71 -2.63 11.93
C LYS A 87 -8.50 -1.97 11.30
N GLY A 88 -8.00 -2.56 10.22
CA GLY A 88 -6.88 -1.99 9.47
C GLY A 88 -7.28 -0.72 8.71
N ILE A 89 -6.35 0.23 8.69
CA ILE A 89 -6.42 1.47 7.92
C ILE A 89 -6.07 1.17 6.46
N GLN A 90 -6.94 1.52 5.54
CA GLN A 90 -6.75 1.22 4.12
C GLN A 90 -5.75 2.17 3.47
N ILE A 91 -4.80 1.63 2.72
CA ILE A 91 -3.82 2.39 1.93
C ILE A 91 -3.76 1.87 0.49
N LEU A 92 -3.31 2.71 -0.44
CA LEU A 92 -3.01 2.30 -1.80
C LEU A 92 -1.59 1.73 -1.88
N VAL A 93 -1.48 0.51 -2.39
CA VAL A 93 -0.21 -0.22 -2.54
C VAL A 93 0.09 -0.41 -4.03
N PRO A 94 1.25 0.07 -4.52
CA PRO A 94 1.67 -0.17 -5.90
C PRO A 94 2.09 -1.63 -6.09
N ASN A 95 1.60 -2.25 -7.16
CA ASN A 95 1.96 -3.60 -7.59
C ASN A 95 2.37 -3.58 -9.06
N ARG A 96 3.33 -4.43 -9.43
CA ARG A 96 3.77 -4.57 -10.82
C ARG A 96 3.46 -5.97 -11.32
N THR A 97 2.75 -6.06 -12.44
CA THR A 97 2.68 -7.32 -13.17
C THR A 97 3.98 -7.55 -13.92
N THR A 98 4.33 -8.81 -14.14
CA THR A 98 5.50 -9.17 -14.95
C THR A 98 5.17 -9.06 -16.43
N ALA A 99 6.14 -8.63 -17.23
CA ALA A 99 6.04 -8.67 -18.68
C ALA A 99 5.90 -10.12 -19.15
N LYS A 100 5.07 -10.35 -20.16
CA LYS A 100 4.84 -11.67 -20.76
C LYS A 100 5.02 -11.61 -22.26
N PHE A 101 5.50 -12.69 -22.86
CA PHE A 101 5.55 -12.86 -24.31
C PHE A 101 4.74 -14.09 -24.71
N LYS A 102 4.28 -14.12 -25.96
CA LYS A 102 3.58 -15.26 -26.54
C LYS A 102 4.59 -16.17 -27.21
N ASP A 103 4.70 -17.42 -26.74
CA ASP A 103 5.64 -18.38 -27.32
C ASP A 103 5.14 -18.97 -28.65
N LYS A 104 5.94 -19.85 -29.25
CA LYS A 104 5.61 -20.53 -30.52
C LYS A 104 4.32 -21.38 -30.44
N THR A 105 3.90 -21.79 -29.25
CA THR A 105 2.66 -22.56 -29.02
C THR A 105 1.44 -21.65 -28.81
N GLY A 106 1.64 -20.33 -28.79
CA GLY A 106 0.60 -19.36 -28.49
C GLY A 106 0.37 -19.11 -27.01
N THR A 107 1.20 -19.66 -26.12
CA THR A 107 1.06 -19.58 -24.66
C THR A 107 1.79 -18.34 -24.12
N TRP A 108 1.15 -17.63 -23.17
CA TRP A 108 1.77 -16.49 -22.51
C TRP A 108 2.74 -16.92 -21.39
N LYS A 109 4.03 -16.63 -21.56
CA LYS A 109 5.08 -16.91 -20.58
C LYS A 109 5.70 -15.62 -20.04
N PRO A 110 6.13 -15.57 -18.77
CA PRO A 110 6.88 -14.42 -18.25
C PRO A 110 8.19 -14.23 -19.03
N VAL A 111 8.50 -12.99 -19.42
CA VAL A 111 9.77 -12.65 -20.10
C VAL A 111 10.98 -13.04 -19.25
N ALA A 112 10.88 -12.94 -17.92
CA ALA A 112 11.92 -13.36 -16.99
C ALA A 112 12.25 -14.88 -17.03
N LYS A 113 11.41 -15.68 -17.70
CA LYS A 113 11.60 -17.14 -17.86
C LYS A 113 11.87 -17.54 -19.32
N ALA A 114 12.17 -16.59 -20.21
CA ALA A 114 12.46 -16.86 -21.61
C ALA A 114 13.83 -17.57 -21.79
N SER A 115 13.91 -18.54 -22.71
CA SER A 115 15.19 -19.11 -23.17
C SER A 115 16.03 -18.09 -23.95
N GLU A 116 17.30 -18.41 -24.24
CA GLU A 116 18.16 -17.53 -25.04
C GLU A 116 17.62 -17.31 -26.46
N GLU A 117 17.04 -18.34 -27.09
CA GLU A 117 16.37 -18.18 -28.38
C GLU A 117 15.12 -17.30 -28.28
N GLU A 118 14.32 -17.49 -27.23
CA GLU A 118 13.11 -16.70 -27.00
C GLU A 118 13.45 -15.22 -26.72
N LYS A 119 14.53 -14.93 -25.99
CA LYS A 119 15.03 -13.57 -25.77
C LYS A 119 15.41 -12.88 -27.09
N LYS A 120 16.13 -13.57 -27.98
CA LYS A 120 16.46 -13.03 -29.31
C LYS A 120 15.20 -12.70 -30.12
N GLN A 121 14.18 -13.55 -30.05
CA GLN A 121 12.89 -13.31 -30.75
C GLN A 121 12.11 -12.13 -30.14
N ILE A 122 12.21 -11.93 -28.83
CA ILE A 122 11.64 -10.77 -28.13
C ILE A 122 12.35 -9.48 -28.55
N GLU A 123 13.68 -9.48 -28.58
CA GLU A 123 14.50 -8.33 -28.98
C GLU A 123 14.29 -7.94 -30.44
N SER A 124 14.17 -8.93 -31.33
CA SER A 124 13.85 -8.71 -32.75
C SER A 124 12.39 -8.35 -33.01
N LYS A 125 11.54 -8.27 -31.97
CA LYS A 125 10.09 -7.99 -32.06
C LYS A 125 9.31 -8.99 -32.91
N ASN A 126 9.80 -10.21 -33.04
CA ASN A 126 9.16 -11.29 -33.80
C ASN A 126 8.03 -11.99 -33.04
N VAL A 127 7.91 -11.74 -31.73
CA VAL A 127 6.86 -12.30 -30.87
C VAL A 127 6.05 -11.21 -30.19
N GLU A 128 4.78 -11.50 -29.92
CA GLU A 128 3.89 -10.58 -29.20
C GLU A 128 4.33 -10.46 -27.74
N VAL A 129 4.54 -9.22 -27.27
CA VAL A 129 4.94 -8.93 -25.89
C VAL A 129 3.91 -8.03 -25.22
N LYS A 130 3.43 -8.45 -24.05
CA LYS A 130 2.62 -7.64 -23.13
C LYS A 130 3.53 -7.10 -22.03
N PRO A 131 3.76 -5.78 -21.96
CA PRO A 131 4.60 -5.21 -20.92
C PRO A 131 3.96 -5.39 -19.55
N GLY A 132 4.80 -5.43 -18.53
CA GLY A 132 4.36 -5.32 -17.14
C GLY A 132 3.62 -4.01 -16.92
N ARG A 133 2.59 -4.04 -16.08
CA ARG A 133 1.76 -2.88 -15.76
C ARG A 133 1.84 -2.58 -14.27
N LEU A 134 1.95 -1.30 -13.94
CA LEU A 134 1.73 -0.81 -12.59
C LEU A 134 0.22 -0.75 -12.35
N TYR A 135 -0.22 -1.30 -11.22
CA TYR A 135 -1.58 -1.18 -10.74
C TYR A 135 -1.58 -1.01 -9.23
N PHE A 136 -2.66 -0.47 -8.67
CA PHE A 136 -2.81 -0.29 -7.23
C PHE A 136 -3.78 -1.31 -6.66
N SER A 137 -3.50 -1.75 -5.44
CA SER A 137 -4.43 -2.55 -4.63
C SER A 137 -4.61 -1.91 -3.26
N ILE A 138 -5.63 -2.34 -2.52
CA ILE A 138 -5.82 -1.93 -1.12
C ILE A 138 -4.92 -2.79 -0.24
N GLY A 139 -4.02 -2.13 0.49
CA GLY A 139 -3.29 -2.69 1.63
C GLY A 139 -3.91 -2.22 2.95
N TYR A 140 -3.45 -2.82 4.04
CA TYR A 140 -3.88 -2.48 5.39
C TYR A 140 -2.69 -2.24 6.30
N VAL A 141 -2.74 -1.13 7.04
CA VAL A 141 -1.80 -0.78 8.10
C VAL A 141 -2.55 -0.58 9.41
N PHE A 142 -1.82 -0.63 10.51
CA PHE A 142 -2.33 -0.52 11.86
C PHE A 142 -1.47 0.48 12.62
N ASP A 143 -2.12 1.36 13.37
CA ASP A 143 -1.44 2.26 14.29
C ASP A 143 -0.87 1.48 15.49
N VAL A 144 0.18 2.02 16.12
CA VAL A 144 0.77 1.48 17.34
C VAL A 144 -0.27 1.24 18.43
N SER A 145 -1.28 2.11 18.56
CA SER A 145 -2.35 1.97 19.55
C SER A 145 -3.22 0.73 19.31
N GLN A 146 -3.19 0.17 18.11
CA GLN A 146 -3.89 -1.06 17.72
C GLN A 146 -3.04 -2.31 17.96
N THR A 147 -1.87 -2.18 18.59
CA THR A 147 -0.93 -3.27 18.86
C THR A 147 -0.62 -3.37 20.35
N ASN A 148 0.17 -4.37 20.74
CA ASN A 148 0.71 -4.47 22.09
C ASN A 148 2.05 -3.72 22.28
N ALA A 149 2.51 -2.93 21.30
CA ALA A 149 3.71 -2.10 21.44
C ALA A 149 3.44 -0.88 22.33
N LYS A 150 4.46 -0.45 23.08
CA LYS A 150 4.42 0.73 23.96
C LYS A 150 5.20 1.90 23.35
N ALA A 151 5.02 3.09 23.93
CA ALA A 151 5.74 4.29 23.50
C ALA A 151 7.27 4.11 23.57
N GLU A 152 7.76 3.42 24.61
CA GLU A 152 9.17 3.08 24.82
C GLU A 152 9.77 2.22 23.69
N ASP A 153 8.93 1.45 22.98
CA ASP A 153 9.39 0.62 21.87
C ASP A 153 9.58 1.42 20.57
N LEU A 154 8.90 2.58 20.44
CA LEU A 154 8.82 3.32 19.19
C LEU A 154 10.17 3.84 18.67
N PRO A 155 11.11 4.33 19.50
CA PRO A 155 12.46 4.68 19.04
C PRO A 155 13.18 3.50 18.39
N ARG A 156 13.05 2.28 18.93
CA ARG A 156 13.66 1.08 18.34
C ARG A 156 12.99 0.65 17.04
N ILE A 157 11.67 0.79 16.95
CA ILE A 157 10.88 0.37 15.78
C ILE A 157 11.04 1.37 14.62
N PHE A 158 11.10 2.66 14.93
CA PHE A 158 11.21 3.78 13.99
C PHE A 158 12.41 4.68 14.34
N PRO A 159 13.65 4.20 14.19
CA PRO A 159 14.85 4.87 14.70
C PRO A 159 15.08 6.28 14.14
N ASN A 160 14.66 6.54 12.90
CA ASN A 160 14.87 7.84 12.25
C ASN A 160 13.73 8.84 12.51
N ARG A 161 12.78 8.50 13.38
CA ARG A 161 11.62 9.33 13.70
C ARG A 161 11.74 9.99 15.07
N TRP A 162 12.41 9.32 15.99
CA TRP A 162 12.63 9.76 17.36
C TRP A 162 14.10 10.13 17.55
N LEU A 163 14.68 10.80 16.55
CA LEU A 163 15.99 11.43 16.70
C LEU A 163 15.83 12.38 17.88
N GLU A 164 16.52 12.09 18.99
CA GLU A 164 16.51 12.96 20.15
C GLU A 164 16.92 14.37 19.69
N GLY A 165 16.07 15.36 19.97
CA GLY A 165 16.39 16.78 19.82
C GLY A 165 15.41 17.60 18.97
N SER A 166 14.23 17.90 19.53
CA SER A 166 13.76 19.29 19.74
C SER A 166 12.63 19.33 20.75
#